data_AF-A0A5J4UQP8-F1
#
_entry.id   AF-A0A5J4UQP8-F1
#
_cell.length_a   1.000
_cell.length_b   1.000
_cell.length_c   1.000
_cell.angle_alpha   90.00
_cell.angle_beta   90.00
_cell.angle_gamma   90.00
#
_symmetry.space_group_name_H-M   'P 1'
#
loop_
_entity.id
_entity.type
_entity.pdbx_description
1 polymer ?
#
loop_
_entity_poly.entity_id
_entity_poly.type
_entity_poly.pdbx_seq_one_letter_code
_entity_poly.pdbx_strand_id
1 'polypeptide(L)'
;VFLVYHIELGIIAAKVMKNEDFIETEWDATGIFVQDPPQIRPFIISNILAKKFKSLTNLKSLIEANIDIPLSIIRAIMNQLLEALRYIHSKGLIHRDIKPANILLHNPPGTGRVICKIADFGEMKVKSQIDQSTNVQPAGTLVYMPPELLLGDGDQFRKADEKIDIWSLGIILYQIVYHTFPFRTPSFQSIQSNRFKFLRF
;
A
#
# COMPACT_ATOMS: atom_id res chain seq x y z
N VAL A 1 8.62 5.77 11.76
CA VAL A 1 8.06 4.71 12.62
C VAL A 1 9.19 4.14 13.46
N PHE A 2 9.04 4.11 14.77
CA PHE A 2 10.03 3.75 15.78
C PHE A 2 9.51 2.61 16.64
N LEU A 3 10.42 1.83 17.21
CA LEU A 3 10.06 0.83 18.21
C LEU A 3 10.02 1.51 19.59
N VAL A 4 8.90 1.42 20.31
CA VAL A 4 8.67 2.07 21.60
C VAL A 4 8.08 1.06 22.58
N TYR A 5 8.34 1.19 23.86
CA TYR A 5 7.75 0.32 24.89
C TYR A 5 6.60 1.06 25.59
N HIS A 6 5.40 0.48 25.59
CA HIS A 6 4.20 0.95 26.26
C HIS A 6 3.85 0.05 27.44
N ILE A 7 3.46 0.64 28.57
CA ILE A 7 3.42 -0.08 29.86
C ILE A 7 2.34 -1.18 29.92
N GLU A 8 1.19 -0.95 29.27
CA GLU A 8 0.08 -1.92 29.21
C GLU A 8 0.12 -2.80 27.95
N LEU A 9 0.80 -2.34 26.91
CA LEU A 9 0.68 -2.89 25.56
C LEU A 9 1.99 -3.55 25.10
N GLY A 10 3.05 -3.44 25.90
CA GLY A 10 4.39 -3.93 25.62
C GLY A 10 5.09 -3.13 24.54
N ILE A 11 6.00 -3.77 23.81
CA ILE A 11 6.71 -3.14 22.69
C ILE A 11 5.71 -2.88 21.55
N ILE A 12 5.67 -1.64 21.04
CA ILE A 12 4.81 -1.11 19.97
C ILE A 12 5.65 -0.37 18.91
N ALA A 13 5.12 -0.18 17.70
CA ALA A 13 5.80 0.49 16.60
C ALA A 13 5.25 1.92 16.39
N ALA A 14 5.64 2.90 17.20
CA ALA A 14 5.10 4.25 17.13
C ALA A 14 5.54 4.99 15.85
N LYS A 15 4.57 5.44 15.04
CA LYS A 15 4.81 6.48 14.03
C LYS A 15 4.89 7.81 14.77
N VAL A 16 6.09 8.35 14.95
CA VAL A 16 6.27 9.72 15.45
C VAL A 16 6.07 10.64 14.25
N MET A 17 5.10 11.55 14.38
CA MET A 17 4.79 12.58 13.40
C MET A 17 4.51 13.87 14.15
N LYS A 18 4.67 15.02 13.50
CA LYS A 18 4.33 16.29 14.14
C LYS A 18 2.81 16.39 14.27
N ASN A 19 2.33 17.10 15.28
CA ASN A 19 0.89 17.29 15.48
C ASN A 19 0.19 17.94 14.27
N GLU A 20 0.92 18.77 13.51
CA GLU A 20 0.44 19.38 12.26
C GLU A 20 0.25 18.37 11.11
N ASP A 21 0.95 17.23 11.16
CA ASP A 21 0.85 16.15 10.18
C ASP A 21 -0.16 15.07 10.61
N PHE A 22 -0.77 15.20 11.81
CA PHE A 22 -1.71 14.22 12.33
C PHE A 22 -3.04 14.30 11.58
N ILE A 23 -3.37 13.25 10.83
CA ILE A 23 -4.61 13.16 10.06
C ILE A 23 -5.59 12.27 10.82
N GLU A 24 -6.65 12.86 11.38
CA GLU A 24 -7.70 12.15 12.13
C GLU A 24 -8.35 11.01 11.32
N THR A 25 -8.42 11.15 9.98
CA THR A 25 -8.93 10.10 9.09
C THR A 25 -8.06 8.84 9.04
N GLU A 26 -6.75 8.93 9.37
CA GLU A 26 -5.88 7.75 9.55
C GLU A 26 -6.40 6.87 10.69
N TRP A 27 -7.02 7.47 11.71
CA TRP A 27 -7.64 6.78 12.84
C TRP A 27 -9.08 6.34 12.58
N ASP A 28 -9.92 7.14 11.90
CA ASP A 28 -11.29 6.73 11.54
C ASP A 28 -11.29 5.49 10.63
N ALA A 29 -10.34 5.43 9.69
CA ALA A 29 -10.02 4.26 8.88
C ALA A 29 -9.76 3.00 9.72
N THR A 30 -8.90 3.13 10.74
CA THR A 30 -8.59 2.03 11.65
C THR A 30 -9.78 1.64 12.51
N GLY A 31 -10.66 2.58 12.88
CA GLY A 31 -11.91 2.31 13.59
C GLY A 31 -12.84 1.34 12.84
N ILE A 32 -12.92 1.45 11.51
CA ILE A 32 -13.67 0.50 10.67
C ILE A 32 -13.08 -0.91 10.77
N PHE A 33 -11.75 -1.01 10.81
CA PHE A 33 -11.10 -2.30 10.91
C PHE A 33 -11.21 -2.89 12.33
N VAL A 34 -11.13 -2.07 13.39
CA VAL A 34 -11.09 -2.50 14.80
C VAL A 34 -12.28 -3.40 15.19
N GLN A 35 -13.43 -3.24 14.53
CA GLN A 35 -14.62 -4.06 14.75
C GLN A 35 -14.44 -5.53 14.31
N ASP A 36 -13.56 -5.80 13.34
CA ASP A 36 -13.35 -7.14 12.81
C ASP A 36 -12.16 -7.85 13.49
N PRO A 37 -12.30 -9.12 13.92
CA PRO A 37 -11.21 -9.86 14.53
C PRO A 37 -10.06 -10.14 13.52
N PRO A 38 -8.80 -10.28 13.96
CA PRO A 38 -7.63 -10.45 13.08
C PRO A 38 -7.72 -11.61 12.07
N GLN A 39 -8.53 -12.63 12.36
CA GLN A 39 -8.79 -13.77 11.49
C GLN A 39 -9.51 -13.38 10.18
N ILE A 40 -10.30 -12.30 10.21
CA ILE A 40 -11.02 -11.78 9.03
C ILE A 40 -10.11 -10.85 8.20
N ARG A 41 -9.05 -10.30 8.82
CA ARG A 41 -8.10 -9.35 8.22
C ARG A 41 -6.63 -9.77 8.40
N PRO A 42 -6.23 -10.98 7.99
CA PRO A 42 -4.90 -11.53 8.29
C PRO A 42 -3.74 -10.72 7.70
N PHE A 43 -3.98 -9.95 6.63
CA PHE A 43 -2.95 -9.25 5.85
C PHE A 43 -2.99 -7.72 5.96
N ILE A 44 -3.68 -7.19 6.97
CA ILE A 44 -3.77 -5.75 7.25
C ILE A 44 -3.21 -5.46 8.63
N ILE A 45 -2.53 -4.32 8.78
CA ILE A 45 -2.14 -3.79 10.09
C ILE A 45 -3.21 -2.82 10.55
N SER A 46 -3.75 -3.04 11.73
CA SER A 46 -4.97 -2.38 12.18
C SER A 46 -4.88 -1.61 13.48
N ASN A 47 -3.88 -1.90 14.30
CA ASN A 47 -3.51 -1.14 15.48
C ASN A 47 -1.99 -0.97 15.41
N ILE A 48 -1.49 0.21 15.76
CA ILE A 48 -0.08 0.37 16.17
C ILE A 48 0.07 -0.26 17.56
N LEU A 49 -0.06 -1.59 17.61
CA LEU A 49 0.19 -2.44 18.77
C LEU A 49 1.04 -3.60 18.28
N ALA A 50 2.28 -3.29 17.92
CA ALA A 50 3.15 -4.19 17.20
C ALA A 50 3.93 -5.10 18.15
N LYS A 51 3.35 -6.26 18.46
CA LYS A 51 4.04 -7.43 19.02
C LYS A 51 5.43 -7.57 18.38
N LYS A 52 6.48 -7.62 19.20
CA LYS A 52 7.90 -7.70 18.83
C LYS A 52 8.17 -8.60 17.60
N PHE A 53 8.24 -8.03 16.41
CA PHE A 53 8.83 -8.72 15.25
C PHE A 53 10.30 -8.32 15.17
N LYS A 54 11.19 -9.23 15.54
CA LYS A 54 12.64 -8.99 15.62
C LYS A 54 13.30 -8.74 14.24
N SER A 55 12.55 -8.79 13.13
CA SER A 55 13.03 -8.52 11.76
C SER A 55 11.89 -8.20 10.75
N LEU A 56 11.04 -7.21 11.00
CA LEU A 56 10.19 -6.70 9.91
C LEU A 56 11.05 -5.86 8.97
N THR A 57 11.25 -6.36 7.76
CA THR A 57 11.69 -5.55 6.61
C THR A 57 10.45 -5.13 5.81
N ASN A 58 10.58 -4.19 4.88
CA ASN A 58 9.51 -3.89 3.93
C ASN A 58 9.86 -4.40 2.53
N LEU A 59 8.85 -4.49 1.67
CA LEU A 59 9.04 -4.95 0.31
C LEU A 59 9.97 -4.03 -0.50
N LYS A 60 10.06 -2.74 -0.14
CA LYS A 60 11.02 -1.81 -0.75
C LYS A 60 12.45 -2.29 -0.58
N SER A 61 12.86 -2.64 0.63
CA SER A 61 14.21 -3.16 0.89
C SER A 61 14.50 -4.47 0.16
N LEU A 62 13.48 -5.31 -0.07
CA LEU A 62 13.64 -6.55 -0.85
C LEU A 62 13.84 -6.27 -2.34
N ILE A 63 13.10 -5.31 -2.91
CA ILE A 63 13.26 -4.88 -4.30
C ILE A 63 14.62 -4.20 -4.50
N GLU A 64 15.03 -3.34 -3.56
CA GLU A 64 16.32 -2.63 -3.60
C GLU A 64 17.53 -3.56 -3.46
N ALA A 65 17.36 -4.73 -2.86
CA ALA A 65 18.39 -5.76 -2.83
C ALA A 65 18.69 -6.34 -4.22
N ASN A 66 17.78 -6.16 -5.19
CA ASN A 66 17.94 -6.59 -6.59
C ASN A 66 18.27 -8.09 -6.70
N ILE A 67 17.55 -8.90 -5.92
CA ILE A 67 17.69 -10.36 -5.86
C ILE A 67 16.54 -11.00 -6.61
N ASP A 68 16.83 -11.99 -7.45
CA ASP A 68 15.80 -12.79 -8.11
C ASP A 68 14.98 -13.58 -7.09
N ILE A 69 13.70 -13.25 -7.01
CA ILE A 69 12.76 -13.90 -6.12
C ILE A 69 12.13 -15.09 -6.85
N PRO A 70 12.13 -16.31 -6.26
CA PRO A 70 11.44 -17.44 -6.87
C PRO A 70 9.96 -17.14 -7.13
N LEU A 71 9.44 -17.54 -8.30
CA LEU A 71 8.05 -17.30 -8.70
C LEU A 71 7.02 -17.79 -7.66
N SER A 72 7.34 -18.87 -6.94
CA SER A 72 6.51 -19.38 -5.84
C SER A 72 6.35 -18.38 -4.69
N ILE A 73 7.41 -17.65 -4.36
CA ILE A 73 7.41 -16.60 -3.34
C ILE A 73 6.69 -15.35 -3.86
N ILE A 74 6.93 -14.94 -5.11
CA ILE A 74 6.20 -13.83 -5.75
C ILE A 74 4.70 -14.10 -5.69
N ARG A 75 4.27 -15.29 -6.12
CA ARG A 75 2.86 -15.72 -6.06
C ARG A 75 2.29 -15.69 -4.64
N ALA A 76 3.07 -16.12 -3.65
CA ALA A 76 2.64 -16.08 -2.24
C ALA A 76 2.48 -14.64 -1.73
N ILE A 77 3.36 -13.72 -2.12
CA ILE A 77 3.27 -12.30 -1.78
C ILE A 77 2.02 -11.69 -2.44
N MET A 78 1.85 -11.89 -3.75
CA MET A 78 0.74 -11.31 -4.52
C MET A 78 -0.63 -11.80 -4.02
N ASN A 79 -0.76 -13.09 -3.69
CA ASN A 79 -1.99 -13.63 -3.13
C ASN A 79 -2.39 -12.94 -1.82
N GLN A 80 -1.44 -12.74 -0.90
CA GLN A 80 -1.69 -12.08 0.39
C GLN A 80 -2.09 -10.61 0.19
N LEU A 81 -1.43 -9.90 -0.73
CA LEU A 81 -1.73 -8.50 -1.03
C LEU A 81 -3.10 -8.33 -1.70
N LEU A 82 -3.44 -9.21 -2.64
CA LEU A 82 -4.77 -9.21 -3.27
C LEU A 82 -5.87 -9.52 -2.25
N GLU A 83 -5.64 -10.44 -1.32
CA GLU A 83 -6.60 -10.74 -0.26
C GLU A 83 -6.77 -9.58 0.72
N ALA A 84 -5.67 -8.89 1.06
CA ALA A 84 -5.72 -7.65 1.85
C ALA A 84 -6.55 -6.56 1.13
N LEU A 85 -6.26 -6.30 -0.15
CA LEU A 85 -7.00 -5.31 -0.93
C LEU A 85 -8.47 -5.69 -1.07
N ARG A 86 -8.78 -6.96 -1.35
CA ARG A 86 -10.17 -7.45 -1.39
C ARG A 86 -10.93 -7.12 -0.11
N TYR A 87 -10.29 -7.28 1.05
CA TYR A 87 -10.91 -6.91 2.32
C TYR A 87 -11.07 -5.38 2.47
N ILE A 88 -10.05 -4.58 2.13
CA ILE A 88 -10.14 -3.11 2.19
C ILE A 88 -11.30 -2.62 1.30
N HIS A 89 -11.35 -3.11 0.07
CA HIS A 89 -12.34 -2.74 -0.93
C HIS A 89 -13.75 -3.20 -0.54
N SER A 90 -13.90 -4.35 0.14
CA SER A 90 -15.21 -4.82 0.63
C SER A 90 -15.78 -3.95 1.76
N LYS A 91 -14.92 -3.19 2.45
CA LYS A 91 -15.33 -2.17 3.43
C LYS A 91 -15.66 -0.81 2.79
N GLY A 92 -15.65 -0.71 1.47
CA GLY A 92 -15.90 0.55 0.76
C GLY A 92 -14.74 1.52 0.87
N LEU A 93 -13.51 1.01 1.05
CA LEU A 93 -12.31 1.82 1.26
C LEU A 93 -11.37 1.68 0.06
N ILE A 94 -10.60 2.73 -0.22
CA ILE A 94 -9.55 2.78 -1.23
C ILE A 94 -8.25 3.20 -0.53
N HIS A 95 -7.18 2.44 -0.65
CA HIS A 95 -5.92 2.69 0.07
C HIS A 95 -5.14 3.89 -0.48
N ARG A 96 -5.13 4.08 -1.81
CA ARG A 96 -4.55 5.23 -2.53
C ARG A 96 -3.02 5.37 -2.50
N ASP A 97 -2.31 4.71 -1.59
CA ASP A 97 -0.84 4.72 -1.53
C ASP A 97 -0.22 3.33 -1.37
N ILE A 98 -0.65 2.39 -2.22
CA ILE A 98 -0.04 1.05 -2.30
C ILE A 98 1.35 1.16 -2.94
N LYS A 99 2.38 0.88 -2.13
CA LYS A 99 3.79 0.91 -2.57
C LYS A 99 4.64 -0.05 -1.74
N PRO A 100 5.83 -0.45 -2.22
CA PRO A 100 6.70 -1.40 -1.51
C PRO A 100 7.09 -0.95 -0.09
N ALA A 101 7.18 0.35 0.17
CA ALA A 101 7.50 0.88 1.51
C ALA A 101 6.37 0.64 2.53
N ASN A 102 5.13 0.54 2.04
CA ASN A 102 3.91 0.33 2.83
C ASN A 102 3.53 -1.15 2.93
N ILE A 103 4.35 -2.06 2.42
CA ILE A 103 4.17 -3.50 2.52
C ILE A 103 5.23 -4.07 3.44
N LEU A 104 4.81 -4.52 4.62
CA LEU A 104 5.70 -5.13 5.61
C LEU A 104 5.84 -6.63 5.35
N LEU A 105 7.07 -7.12 5.49
CA LEU A 105 7.43 -8.52 5.27
C LEU A 105 7.93 -9.16 6.56
N HIS A 106 7.37 -10.31 6.89
CA HIS A 106 7.77 -11.13 8.01
C HIS A 106 8.04 -12.57 7.57
N ASN A 107 9.05 -13.20 8.13
CA ASN A 107 9.26 -14.65 8.04
C ASN A 107 9.34 -15.23 9.45
N PRO A 108 8.28 -15.87 9.97
CA PRO A 108 8.31 -16.48 11.29
C PRO A 108 9.41 -17.56 11.35
N PRO A 109 10.31 -17.51 12.35
CA PRO A 109 11.42 -18.46 12.46
C PRO A 109 10.94 -19.92 12.39
N GLY A 110 11.64 -20.74 11.62
CA GLY A 110 11.34 -22.17 11.46
C GLY A 110 10.12 -22.50 10.59
N THR A 111 9.43 -21.51 10.01
CA THR A 111 8.25 -21.78 9.16
C THR A 111 8.56 -21.81 7.67
N GLY A 112 9.62 -21.11 7.23
CA GLY A 112 9.91 -20.92 5.81
C GLY A 112 8.83 -20.14 5.06
N ARG A 113 7.90 -19.47 5.76
CA ARG A 113 6.78 -18.75 5.17
C ARG A 113 7.09 -17.26 5.10
N VAL A 114 6.73 -16.63 3.98
CA VAL A 114 6.72 -15.17 3.87
C VAL A 114 5.30 -14.68 4.16
N ILE A 115 5.18 -13.77 5.12
CA ILE A 115 3.94 -13.10 5.50
C ILE A 115 4.03 -11.63 5.09
N CYS A 116 3.01 -11.16 4.37
CA CYS A 116 2.92 -9.77 3.91
C CYS A 116 1.77 -9.06 4.61
N LYS A 117 1.97 -7.79 4.97
CA LYS A 117 0.89 -6.96 5.49
C LYS A 117 0.93 -5.56 4.89
N ILE A 118 -0.23 -5.06 4.47
CA ILE A 118 -0.39 -3.66 4.05
C ILE A 118 -0.45 -2.76 5.29
N ALA A 119 0.23 -1.63 5.22
CA ALA A 119 0.34 -0.62 6.26
C ALA A 119 0.18 0.79 5.67
N ASP A 120 0.12 1.79 6.56
CA ASP A 120 0.06 3.24 6.24
C ASP A 120 -1.22 3.67 5.50
N PHE A 121 -2.28 3.93 6.27
CA PHE A 121 -3.62 4.26 5.78
C PHE A 121 -3.87 5.77 5.72
N GLY A 122 -2.83 6.61 5.82
CA GLY A 122 -2.97 8.06 5.84
C GLY A 122 -3.64 8.66 4.60
N GLU A 123 -3.53 7.98 3.47
CA GLU A 123 -4.16 8.39 2.20
C GLU A 123 -5.52 7.73 1.93
N MET A 124 -6.03 6.93 2.85
CA MET A 124 -7.23 6.13 2.58
C MET A 124 -8.48 7.01 2.40
N LYS A 125 -9.40 6.59 1.53
CA LYS A 125 -10.70 7.26 1.33
C LYS A 125 -11.86 6.27 1.30
N VAL A 126 -13.02 6.72 1.76
CA VAL A 126 -14.29 6.00 1.63
C VAL A 126 -14.88 6.31 0.25
N LYS A 127 -15.30 5.29 -0.51
CA LYS A 127 -16.00 5.49 -1.77
C LYS A 127 -17.49 5.77 -1.55
N SER A 128 -18.10 6.57 -2.44
CA SER A 128 -19.55 6.75 -2.49
C SER A 128 -20.22 5.39 -2.77
N GLN A 129 -21.25 5.04 -1.98
CA GLN A 129 -22.00 3.80 -2.22
C GLN A 129 -22.80 3.85 -3.54
N ILE A 130 -23.20 5.05 -3.97
CA ILE A 130 -23.99 5.25 -5.19
C ILE A 130 -23.09 5.17 -6.42
N ASP A 131 -21.98 5.92 -6.41
CA ASP A 131 -21.10 6.03 -7.59
C ASP A 131 -19.96 5.02 -7.60
N GLN A 132 -19.84 4.20 -6.56
CA GLN A 132 -18.73 3.25 -6.33
C GLN A 132 -17.34 3.87 -6.50
N SER A 133 -17.23 5.17 -6.24
CA SER A 133 -16.04 5.99 -6.48
C SER A 133 -16.06 7.23 -5.61
N THR A 134 -14.97 7.98 -5.57
CA THR A 134 -14.88 9.26 -4.85
C THR A 134 -14.05 10.26 -5.62
N ASN A 135 -14.38 11.55 -5.46
CA ASN A 135 -13.53 12.62 -5.93
C ASN A 135 -12.33 12.76 -4.99
N VAL A 136 -11.13 12.71 -5.55
CA VAL A 136 -9.88 12.79 -4.81
C VAL A 136 -8.95 13.79 -5.48
N GLN A 137 -8.15 14.49 -4.70
CA GLN A 137 -6.96 15.13 -5.26
C GLN A 137 -5.90 14.05 -5.52
N PRO A 138 -5.06 14.21 -6.56
CA PRO A 138 -3.92 13.33 -6.76
C PRO A 138 -3.02 13.34 -5.51
N ALA A 139 -2.92 12.21 -4.83
CA ALA A 139 -2.09 12.02 -3.65
C ALA A 139 -1.51 10.61 -3.63
N GLY A 140 -0.48 10.39 -2.84
CA GLY A 140 0.32 9.16 -2.86
C GLY A 140 1.57 9.28 -3.73
N THR A 141 2.18 8.13 -4.04
CA THR A 141 3.51 8.10 -4.67
C THR A 141 3.42 8.04 -6.20
N LEU A 142 3.86 9.10 -6.89
CA LEU A 142 3.69 9.34 -8.33
C LEU A 142 4.00 8.13 -9.23
N VAL A 143 5.09 7.42 -8.95
CA VAL A 143 5.53 6.26 -9.75
C VAL A 143 4.68 4.99 -9.56
N TYR A 144 3.71 4.99 -8.65
CA TYR A 144 2.73 3.90 -8.53
C TYR A 144 1.33 4.36 -8.94
N MET A 145 1.16 5.66 -9.25
CA MET A 145 -0.13 6.25 -9.53
C MET A 145 -0.63 5.84 -10.93
N PRO A 146 -1.93 5.53 -11.08
CA PRO A 146 -2.50 5.21 -12.37
C PRO A 146 -2.75 6.45 -13.24
N PRO A 147 -2.86 6.29 -14.57
CA PRO A 147 -3.00 7.40 -15.50
C PRO A 147 -4.26 8.23 -15.27
N GLU A 148 -5.38 7.66 -14.84
CA GLU A 148 -6.62 8.39 -14.55
C GLU A 148 -6.51 9.38 -13.38
N LEU A 149 -5.53 9.22 -12.49
CA LEU A 149 -5.23 10.21 -11.46
C LEU A 149 -4.23 11.29 -11.94
N LEU A 150 -3.48 10.99 -12.99
CA LEU A 150 -2.40 11.83 -13.51
C LEU A 150 -2.87 12.71 -14.68
N LEU A 151 -3.72 12.15 -15.52
CA LEU A 151 -4.34 12.77 -16.67
C LEU A 151 -5.68 13.31 -16.20
N GLY A 152 -5.82 14.63 -16.15
CA GLY A 152 -7.15 15.20 -16.15
C GLY A 152 -7.17 16.62 -16.65
N ASP A 153 -8.38 17.08 -16.92
CA ASP A 153 -8.66 18.18 -17.85
C ASP A 153 -8.52 19.58 -17.21
N GLY A 154 -7.53 19.73 -16.31
CA GLY A 154 -7.33 20.97 -15.53
C GLY A 154 -8.14 21.04 -14.24
N ASP A 155 -9.01 20.05 -13.97
CA ASP A 155 -9.74 19.98 -12.71
C ASP A 155 -8.81 19.71 -11.52
N GLN A 156 -9.20 20.19 -10.34
CA GLN A 156 -8.46 19.92 -9.10
C GLN A 156 -8.72 18.51 -8.54
N PHE A 157 -9.84 17.89 -8.91
CA PHE A 157 -10.26 16.58 -8.42
C PHE A 157 -10.31 15.54 -9.55
N ARG A 158 -10.07 14.28 -9.20
CA ARG A 158 -10.14 13.11 -10.08
C ARG A 158 -11.11 12.10 -9.49
N LYS A 159 -11.83 11.38 -10.34
CA LYS A 159 -12.70 10.28 -9.91
C LYS A 159 -11.83 9.04 -9.71
N ALA A 160 -11.83 8.49 -8.51
CA ALA A 160 -11.08 7.30 -8.15
C ALA A 160 -12.00 6.20 -7.62
N ASP A 161 -11.74 4.97 -8.04
CA ASP A 161 -12.35 3.75 -7.49
C ASP A 161 -11.25 2.82 -6.92
N GLU A 162 -11.63 1.63 -6.46
CA GLU A 162 -10.65 0.68 -5.92
C GLU A 162 -9.58 0.17 -6.91
N LYS A 163 -9.77 0.38 -8.23
CA LYS A 163 -8.86 -0.14 -9.27
C LYS A 163 -7.52 0.57 -9.28
N ILE A 164 -7.45 1.77 -8.71
CA ILE A 164 -6.18 2.49 -8.56
C ILE A 164 -5.18 1.71 -7.68
N ASP A 165 -5.68 0.98 -6.67
CA ASP A 165 -4.85 0.14 -5.79
C ASP A 165 -4.35 -1.09 -6.55
N ILE A 166 -5.17 -1.63 -7.46
CA ILE A 166 -4.83 -2.77 -8.32
C ILE A 166 -3.75 -2.38 -9.34
N TRP A 167 -3.85 -1.18 -9.93
CA TRP A 167 -2.79 -0.65 -10.78
C TRP A 167 -1.46 -0.56 -10.02
N SER A 168 -1.49 0.05 -8.84
CA SER A 168 -0.32 0.24 -7.99
C SER A 168 0.34 -1.10 -7.65
N LEU A 169 -0.47 -2.12 -7.33
CA LEU A 169 -0.01 -3.49 -7.11
C LEU A 169 0.58 -4.13 -8.37
N GLY A 170 0.06 -3.83 -9.57
CA GLY A 170 0.64 -4.26 -10.84
C GLY A 170 2.04 -3.68 -11.10
N ILE A 171 2.27 -2.42 -10.75
CA ILE A 171 3.60 -1.79 -10.82
C ILE A 171 4.58 -2.52 -9.88
N ILE A 172 4.14 -2.86 -8.67
CA ILE A 172 4.96 -3.61 -7.70
C ILE A 172 5.33 -4.99 -8.25
N LEU A 173 4.37 -5.73 -8.83
CA LEU A 173 4.64 -7.03 -9.45
C LEU A 173 5.68 -6.90 -10.56
N TYR A 174 5.54 -5.90 -11.43
CA TYR A 174 6.49 -5.65 -12.51
C TYR A 174 7.90 -5.38 -11.94
N GLN A 175 8.00 -4.54 -10.92
CA GLN A 175 9.29 -4.26 -10.27
C GLN A 175 9.93 -5.49 -9.65
N ILE A 176 9.16 -6.37 -9.02
CA ILE A 176 9.68 -7.60 -8.43
C ILE A 176 10.24 -8.54 -9.50
N VAL A 177 9.60 -8.59 -10.68
CA VAL A 177 9.97 -9.53 -11.76
C VAL A 177 11.11 -8.98 -12.62
N TYR A 178 11.11 -7.68 -12.90
CA TYR A 178 12.01 -7.07 -13.88
C TYR A 178 13.03 -6.10 -13.26
N HIS A 179 13.00 -5.92 -11.95
CA HIS A 179 13.90 -5.02 -11.19
C HIS A 179 13.91 -3.56 -11.68
N THR A 180 12.86 -3.15 -12.38
CA THR A 180 12.72 -1.81 -12.96
C THR A 180 11.25 -1.43 -13.04
N PHE A 181 10.96 -0.17 -13.34
CA PHE A 181 9.58 0.28 -13.59
C PHE A 181 9.15 -0.08 -15.03
N PRO A 182 7.84 -0.29 -15.28
CA PRO A 182 7.32 -0.58 -16.62
C PRO A 182 7.36 0.61 -17.59
N PHE A 183 7.80 1.76 -17.11
CA PHE A 183 7.96 3.01 -17.85
C PHE A 183 9.30 3.65 -17.51
N ARG A 184 9.81 4.49 -18.41
CA ARG A 184 10.99 5.33 -18.14
C ARG A 184 10.65 6.33 -17.05
N THR A 185 11.53 6.47 -16.05
CA THR A 185 11.29 7.24 -14.82
C THR A 185 10.58 8.55 -15.13
N PRO A 186 9.35 8.72 -14.65
CA PRO A 186 8.56 9.83 -15.08
C PRO A 186 9.04 11.10 -14.39
N SER A 187 9.39 12.12 -15.17
CA SER A 187 9.18 13.47 -14.67
C SER A 187 7.67 13.75 -14.72
N PHE A 188 7.17 14.59 -13.83
CA PHE A 188 5.77 15.03 -13.87
C PHE A 188 5.36 15.52 -15.29
N GLN A 189 6.33 16.11 -16.00
CA GLN A 189 6.19 16.53 -17.41
C GLN A 189 6.12 15.37 -18.42
N SER A 190 6.81 14.24 -18.21
CA SER A 190 6.72 13.08 -19.14
C SER A 190 5.41 12.32 -18.98
N ILE A 191 4.79 12.39 -17.79
CA ILE A 191 3.46 11.86 -17.50
C ILE A 191 2.39 12.70 -18.20
N GLN A 192 2.42 14.03 -18.05
CA GLN A 192 1.42 14.94 -18.64
C GLN A 192 1.46 14.96 -20.19
N SER A 193 2.60 14.67 -20.81
CA SER A 193 2.77 14.72 -22.27
C SER A 193 2.31 13.44 -23.01
N ASN A 194 1.47 12.61 -22.40
CA ASN A 194 0.90 11.40 -23.01
C ASN A 194 1.95 10.37 -23.49
N ARG A 195 3.15 10.40 -22.89
CA ARG A 195 4.25 9.46 -23.18
C ARG A 195 4.27 8.28 -22.21
N PHE A 196 3.11 7.77 -21.81
CA PHE A 196 2.96 6.40 -21.30
C PHE A 196 3.22 5.40 -22.42
N LYS A 197 4.46 5.33 -22.91
CA LYS A 197 4.90 4.18 -23.70
C LYS A 197 5.32 3.13 -22.68
N PHE A 198 4.43 2.17 -22.42
CA PHE A 198 4.85 0.89 -21.85
C PHE A 198 6.07 0.41 -22.63
N LEU A 199 7.08 -0.10 -21.93
CA LEU A 199 8.18 -0.79 -22.58
C LEU A 199 7.56 -1.87 -23.48
N ARG A 200 7.63 -1.66 -24.80
CA ARG A 200 7.27 -2.69 -25.77
C ARG A 200 8.34 -3.76 -25.63
N PHE A 201 7.93 -4.93 -25.16
CA PHE A 201 8.70 -6.16 -25.32
C PHE A 201 8.58 -6.64 -26.76
#